data_AF-A0A5J6HR61-F1
#
_entry.id   AF-A0A5J6HR61-F1
#
_cell.length_a   1.000
_cell.length_b   1.000
_cell.length_c   1.000
_cell.angle_alpha   90.00
_cell.angle_beta   90.00
_cell.angle_gamma   90.00
#
_symmetry.space_group_name_H-M   'P 1'
#
loop_
_entity.id
_entity.type
_entity.pdbx_description
1 polymer ?
#
loop_
_entity_poly.entity_id
_entity_poly.type
_entity_poly.pdbx_seq_one_letter_code
_entity_poly.pdbx_strand_id
1 'polypeptide(L)'
;MAQLEGDDQPWFHDIDPLDALFLGTAWPQKFRDEFEFANARDGWLRILHGTVHWKGIESFVREVVAASEEYELPVDEGELMLRLTGRLEPLGLDQRKLPANCLPGSALVGTRPIEGPPSDQVLPEPPADANERIARFWEGTQIELAHDGTPLDALRHGVYLLTQMGLRLDDDPMALLPALYLALVAKDGEEISDAGRRAVAWAYALPPGSSLIPVTDILLLGPAHGLSTDEILARLFALPNLGEPVSSTDRRWTSSPGCALINLAFERGFSQVVTRNGKVVRIDDTAVASFKAQLRRFEEKFGRPPGPDDPVFFDPDAETPQLPSLRSVETQGVELLETIGLSAAWIFAYRETKGLLPRLDGTFLTERDAAEWEEAVARYTEQADGEVPDFEDNMEILRTNFLAREVMTAAQDPEHGRELVAILDGRSGGELLGSFLDRMTPSLEELVQEDPSLLDSAAEFARAWGGATLQNRVSVLASAPSDLDRKDTAAVLAVAAAFFARHTATESD
;
A
#
# COMPACT_ATOMS: atom_id res chain seq x y z
N MET A 1 -20.17 -29.57 -2.73
CA MET A 1 -19.97 -28.29 -3.44
C MET A 1 -20.12 -28.43 -4.95
N ALA A 2 -19.72 -29.53 -5.59
CA ALA A 2 -19.78 -29.70 -7.06
C ALA A 2 -21.19 -29.81 -7.72
N GLN A 3 -22.28 -29.42 -7.06
CA GLN A 3 -23.63 -29.34 -7.65
C GLN A 3 -24.60 -28.74 -6.63
N LEU A 4 -24.68 -27.42 -6.57
CA LEU A 4 -25.89 -26.73 -6.14
C LEU A 4 -26.51 -26.15 -7.42
N GLU A 5 -27.33 -26.95 -8.10
CA GLU A 5 -28.13 -26.43 -9.22
C GLU A 5 -29.22 -25.50 -8.67
N GLY A 6 -29.00 -24.18 -8.81
CA GLY A 6 -30.01 -23.13 -8.60
C GLY A 6 -29.56 -22.02 -7.66
N ASP A 7 -29.46 -20.79 -8.19
CA ASP A 7 -29.03 -19.55 -7.50
C ASP A 7 -27.58 -19.56 -6.99
N ASP A 8 -26.61 -19.84 -7.87
CA ASP A 8 -25.20 -19.61 -7.55
C ASP A 8 -24.99 -18.11 -7.26
N GLN A 9 -24.52 -17.78 -6.06
CA GLN A 9 -24.17 -16.40 -5.74
C GLN A 9 -22.99 -15.98 -6.62
N PRO A 10 -23.06 -14.86 -7.36
CA PRO A 10 -22.09 -14.52 -8.40
C PRO A 10 -20.63 -14.53 -7.93
N TRP A 11 -20.39 -14.17 -6.68
CA TRP A 11 -19.06 -14.04 -6.07
C TRP A 11 -18.39 -15.38 -5.73
N PHE A 12 -19.08 -16.52 -5.82
CA PHE A 12 -18.42 -17.82 -5.62
C PHE A 12 -17.32 -18.11 -6.63
N HIS A 13 -17.35 -17.44 -7.78
CA HIS A 13 -16.29 -17.54 -8.79
C HIS A 13 -15.04 -16.74 -8.43
N ASP A 14 -15.10 -15.87 -7.41
CA ASP A 14 -14.02 -14.95 -7.03
C ASP A 14 -13.28 -15.40 -5.76
N ILE A 15 -13.56 -16.60 -5.25
CA ILE A 15 -12.99 -17.09 -4.00
C ILE A 15 -11.54 -17.57 -4.16
N ASP A 16 -10.73 -17.35 -3.13
CA ASP A 16 -9.38 -17.93 -3.00
C ASP A 16 -9.39 -19.21 -2.13
N PRO A 17 -8.25 -19.91 -1.96
CA PRO A 17 -8.19 -21.10 -1.12
C PRO A 17 -8.51 -20.88 0.37
N LEU A 18 -8.26 -19.68 0.94
CA LEU A 18 -8.66 -19.38 2.32
C LEU A 18 -10.17 -19.14 2.42
N ASP A 19 -10.77 -18.53 1.40
CA ASP A 19 -12.22 -18.43 1.30
C ASP A 19 -12.87 -19.81 1.23
N ALA A 20 -12.31 -20.72 0.41
CA ALA A 20 -12.78 -22.10 0.31
C ALA A 20 -12.65 -22.85 1.65
N LEU A 21 -11.54 -22.66 2.37
CA LEU A 21 -11.32 -23.22 3.71
C LEU A 21 -12.36 -22.69 4.70
N PHE A 22 -12.62 -21.38 4.70
CA PHE A 22 -13.60 -20.75 5.57
C PHE A 22 -15.02 -21.21 5.24
N LEU A 23 -15.42 -21.23 3.96
CA LEU A 23 -16.72 -21.74 3.50
C LEU A 23 -16.97 -23.17 3.96
N GLY A 24 -15.98 -24.05 3.80
CA GLY A 24 -16.06 -25.44 4.25
C GLY A 24 -16.23 -25.55 5.76
N THR A 25 -15.60 -24.66 6.53
CA THR A 25 -15.66 -24.66 8.00
C THR A 25 -16.94 -24.00 8.54
N ALA A 26 -17.51 -23.03 7.83
CA ALA A 26 -18.72 -22.32 8.23
C ALA A 26 -20.01 -23.08 7.88
N TRP A 27 -19.94 -24.10 7.01
CA TRP A 27 -21.12 -24.88 6.60
C TRP A 27 -21.92 -25.43 7.80
N PRO A 28 -23.28 -25.33 7.80
CA PRO A 28 -24.17 -24.89 6.72
C PRO A 28 -24.59 -23.40 6.80
N GLN A 29 -23.81 -22.55 7.46
CA GLN A 29 -24.12 -21.11 7.57
C GLN A 29 -24.27 -20.47 6.18
N LYS A 30 -25.26 -19.59 6.04
CA LYS A 30 -25.49 -18.78 4.85
C LYS A 30 -25.11 -17.34 5.14
N PHE A 31 -24.53 -16.67 4.15
CA PHE A 31 -24.20 -15.25 4.18
C PHE A 31 -25.17 -14.50 3.26
N ARG A 32 -25.52 -13.26 3.61
CA ARG A 32 -26.46 -12.45 2.82
C ARG A 32 -25.86 -12.05 1.49
N ASP A 33 -24.59 -11.66 1.50
CA ASP A 33 -23.83 -11.17 0.35
C ASP A 33 -22.33 -11.44 0.50
N GLU A 34 -21.55 -11.05 -0.51
CA GLU A 34 -20.10 -11.17 -0.57
C GLU A 34 -19.37 -10.40 0.55
N PHE A 35 -19.93 -9.28 1.00
CA PHE A 35 -19.32 -8.42 2.00
C PHE A 35 -19.43 -9.04 3.39
N GLU A 36 -20.62 -9.55 3.75
CA GLU A 36 -20.81 -10.29 5.01
C GLU A 36 -19.92 -11.52 5.04
N PHE A 37 -19.82 -12.26 3.92
CA PHE A 37 -18.93 -13.40 3.80
C PHE A 37 -17.47 -13.02 4.07
N ALA A 38 -16.94 -12.01 3.37
CA ALA A 38 -15.56 -11.58 3.52
C ALA A 38 -15.27 -11.05 4.94
N ASN A 39 -16.19 -10.27 5.51
CA ASN A 39 -16.08 -9.78 6.88
C ASN A 39 -16.08 -10.92 7.90
N ALA A 40 -16.95 -11.92 7.72
CA ALA A 40 -17.02 -13.11 8.56
C ALA A 40 -15.68 -13.88 8.55
N ARG A 41 -15.13 -14.09 7.36
CA ARG A 41 -13.83 -14.73 7.15
C ARG A 41 -12.72 -13.97 7.85
N ASP A 42 -12.61 -12.66 7.64
CA ASP A 42 -11.58 -11.83 8.25
C ASP A 42 -11.73 -11.76 9.78
N GLY A 43 -12.96 -11.73 10.28
CA GLY A 43 -13.27 -11.87 11.70
C GLY A 43 -12.78 -13.20 12.27
N TRP A 44 -13.03 -14.30 11.57
CA TRP A 44 -12.62 -15.63 11.98
C TRP A 44 -11.11 -15.81 11.96
N LEU A 45 -10.43 -15.33 10.91
CA LEU A 45 -8.97 -15.33 10.82
C LEU A 45 -8.33 -14.55 11.97
N ARG A 46 -8.88 -13.37 12.32
CA ARG A 46 -8.43 -12.59 13.50
C ARG A 46 -8.57 -13.36 14.81
N ILE A 47 -9.68 -14.08 15.00
CA ILE A 47 -9.87 -14.92 16.19
C ILE A 47 -8.83 -16.04 16.20
N LEU A 48 -8.62 -16.73 15.07
CA LEU A 48 -7.65 -17.82 14.96
C LEU A 48 -6.22 -17.35 15.19
N HIS A 49 -5.87 -16.13 14.77
CA HIS A 49 -4.55 -15.53 14.98
C HIS A 49 -4.14 -15.54 16.47
N GLY A 50 -5.10 -15.38 17.38
CA GLY A 50 -4.88 -15.45 18.83
C GLY A 50 -4.74 -16.88 19.40
N THR A 51 -4.74 -17.93 18.57
CA THR A 51 -4.79 -19.32 19.01
C THR A 51 -3.62 -20.16 18.51
N VAL A 52 -3.45 -21.36 19.08
CA VAL A 52 -2.45 -22.35 18.62
C VAL A 52 -2.70 -22.84 17.19
N HIS A 53 -3.91 -22.65 16.65
CA HIS A 53 -4.29 -23.12 15.32
C HIS A 53 -3.78 -22.21 14.19
N TRP A 54 -3.37 -20.98 14.51
CA TRP A 54 -2.84 -20.02 13.54
C TRP A 54 -1.68 -20.58 12.71
N LYS A 55 -0.77 -21.35 13.34
CA LYS A 55 0.34 -22.02 12.64
C LYS A 55 -0.13 -22.95 11.51
N GLY A 56 -1.34 -23.50 11.63
CA GLY A 56 -1.97 -24.29 10.56
C GLY A 56 -2.35 -23.43 9.36
N ILE A 57 -2.95 -22.26 9.60
CA ILE A 57 -3.28 -21.28 8.55
C ILE A 57 -2.02 -20.78 7.86
N GLU A 58 -0.98 -20.42 8.62
CA GLU A 58 0.31 -19.99 8.05
C GLU A 58 0.94 -21.06 7.17
N SER A 59 0.87 -22.32 7.61
CA SER A 59 1.39 -23.46 6.84
C SER A 59 0.56 -23.71 5.59
N PHE A 60 -0.77 -23.59 5.69
CA PHE A 60 -1.67 -23.69 4.55
C PHE A 60 -1.36 -22.64 3.47
N VAL A 61 -1.22 -21.36 3.84
CA VAL A 61 -0.89 -20.30 2.87
C VAL A 61 0.43 -20.58 2.15
N ARG A 62 1.46 -20.99 2.89
CA ARG A 62 2.75 -21.35 2.30
C ARG A 62 2.64 -22.50 1.31
N GLU A 63 1.85 -23.53 1.62
CA GLU A 63 1.64 -24.64 0.69
C GLU A 63 0.84 -24.24 -0.55
N VAL A 64 -0.12 -23.33 -0.41
CA VAL A 64 -0.87 -22.77 -1.54
C VAL A 64 0.06 -22.05 -2.51
N VAL A 65 0.90 -21.14 -1.99
CA VAL A 65 1.84 -20.38 -2.82
C VAL A 65 2.87 -21.30 -3.45
N ALA A 66 3.46 -22.23 -2.69
CA ALA A 66 4.42 -23.19 -3.21
C ALA A 66 3.82 -24.11 -4.29
N ALA A 67 2.56 -24.54 -4.14
CA ALA A 67 1.88 -25.33 -5.15
C ALA A 67 1.59 -24.53 -6.42
N SER A 68 1.22 -23.24 -6.27
CA SER A 68 1.00 -22.33 -7.39
C SER A 68 2.28 -22.18 -8.23
N GLU A 69 3.43 -22.03 -7.57
CA GLU A 69 4.74 -21.98 -8.22
C GLU A 69 5.12 -23.32 -8.87
N GLU A 70 4.99 -24.44 -8.16
CA GLU A 70 5.35 -25.77 -8.68
C GLU A 70 4.53 -26.19 -9.91
N TYR A 71 3.23 -25.87 -9.93
CA TYR A 71 2.33 -26.26 -11.01
C TYR A 71 2.12 -25.19 -12.06
N GLU A 72 2.70 -23.99 -11.89
CA GLU A 72 2.48 -22.82 -12.75
C GLU A 72 0.98 -22.48 -12.91
N LEU A 73 0.21 -22.65 -11.84
CA LEU A 73 -1.23 -22.39 -11.81
C LEU A 73 -1.55 -21.24 -10.84
N PRO A 74 -2.51 -20.35 -11.16
CA PRO A 74 -2.97 -19.33 -10.23
C PRO A 74 -3.48 -19.91 -8.90
N VAL A 75 -3.28 -19.17 -7.80
CA VAL A 75 -3.70 -19.61 -6.45
C VAL A 75 -5.21 -19.86 -6.34
N ASP A 76 -6.00 -19.11 -7.10
CA ASP A 76 -7.46 -19.15 -7.16
C ASP A 76 -7.99 -20.00 -8.33
N GLU A 77 -7.12 -20.78 -9.00
CA GLU A 77 -7.53 -21.72 -10.03
C GLU A 77 -8.11 -23.00 -9.40
N GLY A 78 -9.26 -23.46 -9.90
CA GLY A 78 -9.95 -24.63 -9.36
C GLY A 78 -9.11 -25.91 -9.48
N GLU A 79 -8.31 -26.04 -10.54
CA GLU A 79 -7.37 -27.13 -10.70
C GLU A 79 -6.29 -27.15 -9.60
N LEU A 80 -5.76 -25.99 -9.22
CA LEU A 80 -4.79 -25.90 -8.13
C LEU A 80 -5.43 -26.31 -6.81
N MET A 81 -6.63 -25.82 -6.51
CA MET A 81 -7.36 -26.17 -5.29
C MET A 81 -7.58 -27.69 -5.15
N LEU A 82 -7.84 -28.39 -6.26
CA LEU A 82 -7.95 -29.86 -6.25
C LEU A 82 -6.59 -30.53 -5.98
N ARG A 83 -5.52 -30.06 -6.63
CA ARG A 83 -4.16 -30.60 -6.45
C ARG A 83 -3.62 -30.37 -5.03
N LEU A 84 -4.01 -29.26 -4.39
CA LEU A 84 -3.63 -28.93 -3.02
C LEU A 84 -4.01 -30.02 -2.02
N THR A 85 -5.14 -30.72 -2.23
CA THR A 85 -5.57 -31.79 -1.31
C THR A 85 -4.51 -32.86 -1.08
N GLY A 86 -3.80 -33.27 -2.13
CA GLY A 86 -2.70 -34.26 -2.04
C GLY A 86 -1.44 -33.72 -1.34
N ARG A 87 -1.26 -32.40 -1.27
CA ARG A 87 -0.16 -31.77 -0.54
C ARG A 87 -0.47 -31.57 0.94
N LEU A 88 -1.73 -31.33 1.28
CA LEU A 88 -2.16 -31.10 2.66
C LEU A 88 -2.12 -32.38 3.51
N GLU A 89 -2.37 -33.54 2.90
CA GLU A 89 -2.44 -34.84 3.59
C GLU A 89 -1.10 -35.25 4.25
N PRO A 90 0.07 -35.23 3.57
CA PRO A 90 1.35 -35.56 4.21
C PRO A 90 1.73 -34.63 5.37
N LEU A 91 1.22 -33.39 5.36
CA LEU A 91 1.45 -32.38 6.40
C LEU A 91 0.41 -32.45 7.52
N GLY A 92 -0.58 -33.34 7.39
CA GLY A 92 -1.71 -33.51 8.29
C GLY A 92 -2.52 -32.23 8.46
N LEU A 93 -2.52 -31.33 7.48
CA LEU A 93 -3.27 -30.06 7.52
C LEU A 93 -4.76 -30.28 7.28
N ASP A 94 -5.11 -31.32 6.53
CA ASP A 94 -6.47 -31.80 6.25
C ASP A 94 -7.14 -32.45 7.49
N GLN A 95 -6.35 -32.99 8.42
CA GLN A 95 -6.84 -33.71 9.61
C GLN A 95 -6.99 -32.82 10.85
N ARG A 96 -6.56 -31.56 10.79
CA ARG A 96 -6.61 -30.65 11.95
C ARG A 96 -8.05 -30.27 12.27
N LYS A 97 -8.51 -30.71 13.45
CA LYS A 97 -9.81 -30.32 13.97
C LYS A 97 -9.70 -29.04 14.77
N LEU A 98 -10.56 -28.08 14.43
CA LEU A 98 -10.78 -26.91 15.27
C LEU A 98 -11.71 -27.26 16.43
N PRO A 99 -11.46 -26.76 17.64
CA PRO A 99 -12.40 -26.91 18.75
C PRO A 99 -13.68 -26.12 18.43
N ALA A 100 -14.80 -26.52 19.05
CA ALA A 100 -16.12 -25.96 18.74
C ALA A 100 -16.18 -24.44 18.87
N ASN A 101 -15.48 -23.86 19.85
CA ASN A 101 -15.41 -22.42 20.08
C ASN A 101 -14.58 -21.66 19.02
N CYS A 102 -13.82 -22.36 18.17
CA CYS A 102 -13.07 -21.78 17.05
C CYS A 102 -13.76 -22.00 15.69
N LEU A 103 -14.88 -22.73 15.66
CA LEU A 103 -15.67 -22.87 14.44
C LEU A 103 -16.42 -21.55 14.16
N PRO A 104 -16.50 -21.08 12.90
CA PRO A 104 -17.12 -19.79 12.55
C PRO A 104 -18.48 -19.56 13.20
N GLY A 105 -19.38 -20.56 13.15
CA GLY A 105 -20.74 -20.44 13.70
C GLY A 105 -20.82 -20.27 15.21
N SER A 106 -19.76 -20.54 15.98
CA SER A 106 -19.67 -20.22 17.41
C SER A 106 -18.75 -19.03 17.69
N ALA A 107 -17.64 -18.93 16.96
CA ALA A 107 -16.62 -17.90 17.16
C ALA A 107 -17.11 -16.50 16.76
N LEU A 108 -17.99 -16.40 15.76
CA LEU A 108 -18.45 -15.13 15.20
C LEU A 108 -19.74 -14.60 15.83
N VAL A 109 -20.36 -15.36 16.74
CA VAL A 109 -21.60 -14.93 17.42
C VAL A 109 -21.31 -13.69 18.27
N GLY A 110 -22.15 -12.65 18.13
CA GLY A 110 -21.98 -11.38 18.84
C GLY A 110 -20.80 -10.55 18.34
N THR A 111 -20.18 -10.90 17.21
CA THR A 111 -19.03 -10.16 16.68
C THR A 111 -19.46 -9.11 15.66
N ARG A 112 -18.77 -7.96 15.70
CA ARG A 112 -18.99 -6.83 14.77
C ARG A 112 -19.01 -7.22 13.29
N PRO A 113 -18.13 -8.11 12.78
CA PRO A 113 -18.10 -8.43 11.35
C PRO A 113 -19.40 -9.06 10.81
N ILE A 114 -20.19 -9.71 11.67
CA ILE A 114 -21.49 -10.29 11.32
C ILE A 114 -22.64 -9.37 11.75
N GLU A 115 -22.63 -8.94 13.01
CA GLU A 115 -23.80 -8.32 13.65
C GLU A 115 -23.73 -6.78 13.67
N GLY A 116 -22.57 -6.19 13.35
CA GLY A 116 -22.37 -4.75 13.47
C GLY A 116 -22.28 -4.28 14.93
N PRO A 117 -22.47 -2.97 15.19
CA PRO A 117 -22.60 -2.46 16.55
C PRO A 117 -23.92 -2.94 17.20
N PRO A 118 -23.94 -3.18 18.53
CA PRO A 118 -25.17 -3.52 19.24
C PRO A 118 -26.27 -2.47 19.03
N SER A 119 -27.47 -2.90 18.65
CA SER A 119 -28.58 -1.99 18.34
C SER A 119 -29.05 -1.14 19.53
N ASP A 120 -28.79 -1.61 20.75
CA ASP A 120 -29.12 -0.96 22.02
C ASP A 120 -27.97 -0.13 22.61
N GLN A 121 -26.86 0.03 21.87
CA GLN A 121 -25.75 0.88 22.27
C GLN A 121 -26.20 2.34 22.45
N VAL A 122 -25.93 2.88 23.63
CA VAL A 122 -26.25 4.28 23.96
C VAL A 122 -25.24 5.20 23.28
N LEU A 123 -25.73 6.12 22.45
CA LEU A 123 -24.91 7.13 21.77
C LEU A 123 -24.53 8.26 22.75
N PRO A 124 -23.35 8.89 22.59
CA PRO A 124 -22.92 9.97 23.48
C PRO A 124 -23.85 11.18 23.38
N GLU A 125 -23.97 11.92 24.48
CA GLU A 125 -24.71 13.18 24.49
C GLU A 125 -23.92 14.28 23.76
N PRO A 126 -24.59 15.13 22.96
CA PRO A 126 -23.93 16.25 22.31
C PRO A 126 -23.27 17.23 23.30
N PRO A 127 -22.12 17.84 22.93
CA PRO A 127 -21.54 18.90 23.74
C PRO A 127 -22.41 20.17 23.70
N ALA A 128 -22.27 21.04 24.70
CA ALA A 128 -23.08 22.25 24.82
C ALA A 128 -22.94 23.23 23.64
N ASP A 129 -21.80 23.18 22.94
CA ASP A 129 -21.47 24.02 21.78
C ASP A 129 -21.73 23.31 20.43
N ALA A 130 -22.46 22.19 20.41
CA ALA A 130 -22.70 21.39 19.20
C ALA A 130 -23.24 22.21 18.02
N ASN A 131 -24.22 23.09 18.26
CA ASN A 131 -24.83 23.91 17.21
C ASN A 131 -23.82 24.83 16.50
N GLU A 132 -22.86 25.39 17.24
CA GLU A 132 -21.81 26.24 16.66
C GLU A 132 -20.83 25.42 15.83
N ARG A 133 -20.52 24.19 16.28
CA ARG A 133 -19.63 23.27 15.54
C ARG A 133 -20.28 22.76 14.26
N ILE A 134 -21.57 22.45 14.30
CA ILE A 134 -22.36 22.03 13.12
C ILE A 134 -22.39 23.15 12.08
N ALA A 135 -22.66 24.39 12.49
CA ALA A 135 -22.64 25.53 11.58
C ALA A 135 -21.28 25.68 10.87
N ARG A 136 -20.18 25.56 11.62
CA ARG A 136 -18.82 25.60 11.06
C ARG A 136 -18.52 24.44 10.12
N PHE A 137 -19.02 23.23 10.43
CA PHE A 137 -18.87 22.07 9.57
C PHE A 137 -19.51 22.30 8.20
N TRP A 138 -20.77 22.74 8.17
CA TRP A 138 -21.51 23.00 6.93
C TRP A 138 -20.95 24.17 6.12
N GLU A 139 -20.37 25.18 6.77
CA GLU A 139 -19.62 26.24 6.08
C GLU A 139 -18.38 25.64 5.38
N GLY A 140 -17.67 24.75 6.07
CA GLY A 140 -16.48 24.06 5.55
C GLY A 140 -16.76 23.04 4.44
N THR A 141 -18.01 22.62 4.23
CA THR A 141 -18.39 21.74 3.10
C THR A 141 -18.64 22.50 1.80
N GLN A 142 -18.60 23.84 1.81
CA GLN A 142 -18.81 24.67 0.61
C GLN A 142 -17.51 24.99 -0.14
N ILE A 143 -16.35 24.73 0.49
CA ILE A 143 -15.04 25.11 0.01
C ILE A 143 -14.12 23.88 0.07
N GLU A 144 -13.31 23.70 -0.96
CA GLU A 144 -12.23 22.70 -0.93
C GLU A 144 -11.13 23.17 0.03
N LEU A 145 -10.84 22.36 1.04
CA LEU A 145 -9.81 22.62 2.05
C LEU A 145 -8.83 21.44 2.08
N ALA A 146 -7.57 21.73 2.40
CA ALA A 146 -6.53 20.72 2.50
C ALA A 146 -6.89 19.63 3.52
N HIS A 147 -6.63 18.37 3.17
CA HIS A 147 -7.00 17.25 4.01
C HIS A 147 -6.01 17.09 5.19
N ASP A 148 -6.49 17.18 6.43
CA ASP A 148 -5.67 17.02 7.65
C ASP A 148 -5.58 15.56 8.14
N GLY A 149 -6.27 14.64 7.45
CA GLY A 149 -6.28 13.21 7.71
C GLY A 149 -7.15 12.77 8.89
N THR A 150 -7.98 13.64 9.46
CA THR A 150 -8.89 13.32 10.57
C THR A 150 -10.26 12.80 10.09
N PRO A 151 -11.03 12.07 10.92
CA PRO A 151 -12.38 11.64 10.55
C PRO A 151 -13.33 12.81 10.28
N LEU A 152 -13.23 13.92 11.03
CA LEU A 152 -14.07 15.10 10.79
C LEU A 152 -13.84 15.67 9.40
N ASP A 153 -12.58 15.82 9.04
CA ASP A 153 -12.18 16.42 7.80
C ASP A 153 -12.48 15.51 6.61
N ALA A 154 -12.27 14.20 6.77
CA ALA A 154 -12.68 13.22 5.77
C ALA A 154 -14.20 13.22 5.57
N LEU A 155 -14.98 13.27 6.65
CA LEU A 155 -16.44 13.38 6.56
C LEU A 155 -16.86 14.67 5.82
N ARG A 156 -16.25 15.80 6.16
CA ARG A 156 -16.48 17.09 5.50
C ARG A 156 -16.16 17.01 4.01
N HIS A 157 -15.01 16.43 3.65
CA HIS A 157 -14.61 16.25 2.26
C HIS A 157 -15.56 15.33 1.49
N GLY A 158 -15.95 14.20 2.07
CA GLY A 158 -16.92 13.28 1.48
C GLY A 158 -18.29 13.92 1.25
N VAL A 159 -18.75 14.75 2.19
CA VAL A 159 -19.99 15.52 2.05
C VAL A 159 -19.86 16.54 0.90
N TYR A 160 -18.73 17.24 0.80
CA TYR A 160 -18.44 18.12 -0.32
C TYR A 160 -18.51 17.36 -1.66
N LEU A 161 -17.83 16.21 -1.78
CA LEU A 161 -17.83 15.38 -3.00
C LEU A 161 -19.25 14.98 -3.43
N LEU A 162 -20.05 14.45 -2.51
CA LEU A 162 -21.42 14.03 -2.79
C LEU A 162 -22.33 15.22 -3.15
N THR A 163 -22.10 16.38 -2.53
CA THR A 163 -22.83 17.61 -2.86
C THR A 163 -22.49 18.11 -4.26
N GLN A 164 -21.23 18.02 -4.70
CA GLN A 164 -20.83 18.35 -6.07
C GLN A 164 -21.51 17.43 -7.11
N MET A 165 -21.89 16.22 -6.70
CA MET A 165 -22.64 15.27 -7.52
C MET A 165 -24.16 15.51 -7.49
N GLY A 166 -24.62 16.56 -6.78
CA GLY A 166 -26.02 16.98 -6.72
C GLY A 166 -26.85 16.32 -5.61
N LEU A 167 -26.20 15.62 -4.67
CA LEU A 167 -26.88 15.05 -3.51
C LEU A 167 -27.05 16.10 -2.40
N ARG A 168 -28.18 16.01 -1.68
CA ARG A 168 -28.46 16.84 -0.50
C ARG A 168 -28.31 15.97 0.75
N LEU A 169 -27.36 16.33 1.60
CA LEU A 169 -27.01 15.55 2.79
C LEU A 169 -27.53 16.19 4.08
N ASP A 170 -28.02 17.42 4.01
CA ASP A 170 -28.63 18.13 5.14
C ASP A 170 -29.91 17.43 5.65
N ASP A 171 -30.57 16.64 4.80
CA ASP A 171 -31.77 15.86 5.10
C ASP A 171 -31.63 14.35 4.89
N ASP A 172 -30.43 13.85 4.57
CA ASP A 172 -30.14 12.42 4.39
C ASP A 172 -29.09 11.90 5.39
N PRO A 173 -29.50 11.47 6.59
CA PRO A 173 -28.57 10.95 7.58
C PRO A 173 -27.89 9.63 7.14
N MET A 174 -28.48 8.89 6.20
CA MET A 174 -27.88 7.63 5.68
C MET A 174 -26.67 7.90 4.78
N ALA A 175 -26.55 9.11 4.22
CA ALA A 175 -25.45 9.49 3.33
C ALA A 175 -24.16 9.85 4.07
N LEU A 176 -24.19 10.06 5.39
CA LEU A 176 -23.00 10.43 6.17
C LEU A 176 -21.94 9.32 6.24
N LEU A 177 -22.35 8.05 6.36
CA LEU A 177 -21.41 6.93 6.36
C LEU A 177 -20.76 6.71 4.97
N PRO A 178 -21.52 6.71 3.86
CA PRO A 178 -20.95 6.75 2.51
C PRO A 178 -20.02 7.93 2.27
N ALA A 179 -20.35 9.12 2.76
CA ALA A 179 -19.46 10.30 2.67
C ALA A 179 -18.10 10.01 3.32
N LEU A 180 -18.11 9.51 4.56
CA LEU A 180 -16.87 9.15 5.26
C LEU A 180 -16.08 8.06 4.52
N TYR A 181 -16.76 7.03 4.02
CA TYR A 181 -16.14 5.93 3.26
C TYR A 181 -15.49 6.43 1.97
N LEU A 182 -16.17 7.27 1.20
CA LEU A 182 -15.66 7.80 -0.07
C LEU A 182 -14.39 8.63 0.12
N ALA A 183 -14.30 9.39 1.21
CA ALA A 183 -13.14 10.20 1.51
C ALA A 183 -11.95 9.39 2.08
N LEU A 184 -12.21 8.27 2.77
CA LEU A 184 -11.15 7.51 3.47
C LEU A 184 -10.67 6.26 2.74
N VAL A 185 -11.54 5.60 1.98
CA VAL A 185 -11.34 4.21 1.55
C VAL A 185 -11.55 4.01 0.06
N ALA A 186 -12.56 4.65 -0.51
CA ALA A 186 -12.95 4.42 -1.90
C ALA A 186 -11.81 4.75 -2.87
N LYS A 187 -11.66 3.90 -3.89
CA LYS A 187 -10.73 4.10 -5.00
C LYS A 187 -11.40 4.88 -6.14
N ASP A 188 -10.57 5.51 -6.96
CA ASP A 188 -11.02 6.13 -8.20
C ASP A 188 -11.70 5.10 -9.12
N GLY A 189 -12.87 5.47 -9.66
CA GLY A 189 -13.66 4.62 -10.55
C GLY A 189 -14.63 3.65 -9.87
N GLU A 190 -14.74 3.67 -8.53
CA GLU A 190 -15.79 2.91 -7.84
C GLU A 190 -17.21 3.41 -8.20
N GLU A 191 -18.14 2.49 -8.45
CA GLU A 191 -19.54 2.85 -8.70
C GLU A 191 -20.20 3.41 -7.44
N ILE A 192 -20.70 4.64 -7.55
CA ILE A 192 -21.28 5.34 -6.40
C ILE A 192 -22.55 4.69 -5.84
N SER A 193 -23.26 3.94 -6.68
CA SER A 193 -24.44 3.16 -6.29
C SER A 193 -24.13 2.10 -5.23
N ASP A 194 -22.88 1.63 -5.16
CA ASP A 194 -22.45 0.64 -4.18
C ASP A 194 -21.87 1.25 -2.90
N ALA A 195 -21.64 2.57 -2.87
CA ALA A 195 -21.02 3.26 -1.74
C ALA A 195 -21.77 3.00 -0.41
N GLY A 196 -23.11 2.91 -0.45
CA GLY A 196 -23.92 2.57 0.72
C GLY A 196 -23.57 1.22 1.33
N ARG A 197 -23.61 0.15 0.53
CA ARG A 197 -23.32 -1.21 0.99
C ARG A 197 -21.86 -1.37 1.40
N ARG A 198 -20.94 -0.81 0.60
CA ARG A 198 -19.50 -0.83 0.90
C ARG A 198 -19.16 -0.08 2.18
N ALA A 199 -19.75 1.07 2.42
CA ALA A 199 -19.49 1.84 3.63
C ALA A 199 -19.92 1.09 4.90
N VAL A 200 -21.05 0.38 4.86
CA VAL A 200 -21.48 -0.51 5.95
C VAL A 200 -20.52 -1.69 6.12
N ALA A 201 -20.14 -2.35 5.02
CA ALA A 201 -19.19 -3.46 5.04
C ALA A 201 -17.84 -3.06 5.64
N TRP A 202 -17.29 -1.93 5.21
CA TRP A 202 -16.05 -1.36 5.75
C TRP A 202 -16.17 -1.05 7.24
N ALA A 203 -17.26 -0.40 7.66
CA ALA A 203 -17.48 -0.09 9.08
C ALA A 203 -17.53 -1.35 9.96
N TYR A 204 -18.07 -2.46 9.45
CA TYR A 204 -18.13 -3.75 10.14
C TYR A 204 -16.76 -4.46 10.16
N ALA A 205 -15.93 -4.22 9.15
CA ALA A 205 -14.60 -4.82 8.99
C ALA A 205 -13.54 -4.19 9.90
N LEU A 206 -13.78 -3.00 10.46
CA LEU A 206 -12.79 -2.27 11.26
C LEU A 206 -12.09 -3.16 12.33
N PRO A 207 -10.76 -3.03 12.49
CA PRO A 207 -10.01 -3.83 13.44
C PRO A 207 -10.40 -3.48 14.88
N PRO A 208 -10.32 -4.44 15.84
CA PRO A 208 -10.66 -4.15 17.22
C PRO A 208 -9.70 -3.09 17.77
N GLY A 209 -10.26 -2.04 18.39
CA GLY A 209 -9.47 -0.91 18.91
C GLY A 209 -9.23 0.22 17.90
N SER A 210 -9.77 0.13 16.68
CA SER A 210 -9.78 1.26 15.75
C SER A 210 -10.46 2.48 16.36
N SER A 211 -9.85 3.65 16.21
CA SER A 211 -10.45 4.92 16.62
C SER A 211 -11.64 5.28 15.74
N LEU A 212 -11.86 4.64 14.59
CA LEU A 212 -13.07 4.87 13.79
C LEU A 212 -14.31 4.12 14.28
N ILE A 213 -14.17 3.17 15.22
CA ILE A 213 -15.33 2.40 15.71
C ILE A 213 -16.40 3.33 16.31
N PRO A 214 -16.10 4.23 17.26
CA PRO A 214 -17.12 5.12 17.82
C PRO A 214 -17.76 6.05 16.77
N VAL A 215 -16.99 6.50 15.77
CA VAL A 215 -17.47 7.34 14.67
C VAL A 215 -18.47 6.57 13.81
N THR A 216 -18.06 5.40 13.32
CA THR A 216 -18.90 4.56 12.46
C THR A 216 -20.11 4.00 13.19
N ASP A 217 -20.03 3.73 14.50
CA ASP A 217 -21.18 3.31 15.31
C ASP A 217 -22.26 4.39 15.37
N ILE A 218 -21.88 5.65 15.61
CA ILE A 218 -22.82 6.77 15.59
C ILE A 218 -23.46 6.92 14.21
N LEU A 219 -22.67 6.79 13.14
CA LEU A 219 -23.16 6.89 11.76
C LEU A 219 -24.07 5.72 11.35
N LEU A 220 -23.85 4.53 11.89
CA LEU A 220 -24.69 3.34 11.64
C LEU A 220 -25.98 3.36 12.48
N LEU A 221 -25.87 3.66 13.76
CA LEU A 221 -26.97 3.60 14.72
C LEU A 221 -27.85 4.84 14.70
N GLY A 222 -27.29 6.02 14.41
CA GLY A 222 -28.02 7.28 14.42
C GLY A 222 -29.26 7.25 13.51
N PRO A 223 -29.14 6.88 12.23
CA PRO A 223 -30.30 6.74 11.35
C PRO A 223 -31.26 5.64 11.82
N ALA A 224 -30.75 4.52 12.35
CA ALA A 224 -31.57 3.43 12.90
C ALA A 224 -32.36 3.86 14.15
N HIS A 225 -31.86 4.83 14.91
CA HIS A 225 -32.54 5.46 16.04
C HIS A 225 -33.43 6.64 15.63
N GLY A 226 -33.51 6.96 14.32
CA GLY A 226 -34.34 8.04 13.79
C GLY A 226 -33.78 9.44 14.01
N LEU A 227 -32.47 9.57 14.23
CA LEU A 227 -31.80 10.86 14.36
C LEU A 227 -31.64 11.55 13.01
N SER A 228 -31.80 12.87 13.00
CA SER A 228 -31.47 13.74 11.86
C SER A 228 -29.97 13.86 11.63
N THR A 229 -29.57 14.36 10.45
CA THR A 229 -28.16 14.61 10.10
C THR A 229 -27.47 15.48 11.16
N ASP A 230 -28.08 16.60 11.56
CA ASP A 230 -27.52 17.50 12.57
C ASP A 230 -27.41 16.84 13.95
N GLU A 231 -28.38 16.02 14.35
CA GLU A 231 -28.32 15.27 15.61
C GLU A 231 -27.20 14.23 15.62
N ILE A 232 -26.89 13.62 14.48
CA ILE A 232 -25.77 12.69 14.32
C ILE A 232 -24.45 13.47 14.40
N LEU A 233 -24.30 14.57 13.65
CA LEU A 233 -23.12 15.44 13.71
C LEU A 233 -22.88 15.97 15.14
N ALA A 234 -23.94 16.38 15.84
CA ALA A 234 -23.87 16.83 17.23
C ALA A 234 -23.22 15.78 18.15
N ARG A 235 -23.55 14.51 17.96
CA ARG A 235 -23.02 13.39 18.75
C ARG A 235 -21.59 13.03 18.36
N LEU A 236 -21.25 13.12 17.07
CA LEU A 236 -19.87 12.96 16.61
C LEU A 236 -18.96 13.97 17.31
N PHE A 237 -19.36 15.23 17.46
CA PHE A 237 -18.56 16.25 18.15
C PHE A 237 -18.29 15.99 19.64
N ALA A 238 -18.96 15.01 20.25
CA ALA A 238 -18.65 14.54 21.60
C ALA A 238 -17.43 13.59 21.64
N LEU A 239 -17.02 13.05 20.48
CA LEU A 239 -15.91 12.09 20.39
C LEU A 239 -14.54 12.80 20.44
N PRO A 240 -13.64 12.41 21.35
CA PRO A 240 -12.32 13.05 21.49
C PRO A 240 -11.40 12.77 20.29
N ASN A 241 -11.52 11.59 19.69
CA ASN A 241 -10.75 11.07 18.56
C ASN A 241 -11.21 11.61 17.20
N LEU A 242 -12.25 12.45 17.16
CA LEU A 242 -12.78 13.00 15.91
C LEU A 242 -11.77 13.91 15.18
N GLY A 243 -10.85 14.53 15.93
CA GLY A 243 -9.75 15.36 15.41
C GLY A 243 -8.39 14.66 15.40
N GLU A 244 -8.33 13.34 15.61
CA GLU A 244 -7.08 12.58 15.55
C GLU A 244 -6.88 11.99 14.14
N PRO A 245 -5.65 11.92 13.62
CA PRO A 245 -5.39 11.33 12.31
C PRO A 245 -5.84 9.86 12.22
N VAL A 246 -6.52 9.51 11.13
CA VAL A 246 -6.96 8.14 10.83
C VAL A 246 -5.77 7.26 10.48
N SER A 247 -5.66 6.08 11.09
CA SER A 247 -4.58 5.13 10.79
C SER A 247 -4.67 4.62 9.34
N SER A 248 -3.54 4.25 8.75
CA SER A 248 -3.52 3.69 7.39
C SER A 248 -4.22 2.33 7.30
N THR A 249 -4.25 1.55 8.38
CA THR A 249 -4.95 0.26 8.45
C THR A 249 -6.46 0.44 8.32
N ASP A 250 -7.02 1.49 8.94
CA ASP A 250 -8.47 1.75 8.90
C ASP A 250 -8.95 2.22 7.52
N ARG A 251 -8.04 2.67 6.66
CA ARG A 251 -8.32 3.10 5.27
C ARG A 251 -8.32 1.94 4.28
N ARG A 252 -7.99 0.72 4.70
CA ARG A 252 -7.90 -0.44 3.81
C ARG A 252 -9.26 -1.07 3.60
N TRP A 253 -9.60 -1.32 2.34
CA TRP A 253 -10.69 -2.20 1.97
C TRP A 253 -10.28 -3.67 2.12
N THR A 254 -11.04 -4.46 2.90
CA THR A 254 -10.79 -5.91 3.07
C THR A 254 -12.01 -6.79 2.77
N SER A 255 -13.20 -6.20 2.63
CA SER A 255 -14.48 -6.90 2.52
C SER A 255 -14.75 -7.53 1.15
N SER A 256 -13.72 -8.01 0.44
CA SER A 256 -13.87 -8.74 -0.83
C SER A 256 -13.47 -10.21 -0.70
N PRO A 257 -14.19 -11.12 -1.39
CA PRO A 257 -13.67 -12.45 -1.73
C PRO A 257 -12.37 -12.35 -2.53
N GLY A 258 -11.54 -13.38 -2.47
CA GLY A 258 -10.32 -13.53 -3.25
C GLY A 258 -9.10 -12.77 -2.74
N CYS A 259 -9.23 -12.01 -1.64
CA CYS A 259 -8.15 -11.15 -1.14
C CYS A 259 -7.41 -11.70 0.09
N ALA A 260 -8.00 -12.64 0.84
CA ALA A 260 -7.45 -13.05 2.13
C ALA A 260 -6.11 -13.79 1.99
N LEU A 261 -6.02 -14.70 1.02
CA LEU A 261 -4.78 -15.42 0.77
C LEU A 261 -3.66 -14.46 0.39
N ILE A 262 -3.94 -13.49 -0.49
CA ILE A 262 -2.96 -12.52 -0.98
C ILE A 262 -2.43 -11.68 0.18
N ASN A 263 -3.33 -11.11 0.99
CA ASN A 263 -2.97 -10.29 2.13
C ASN A 263 -2.11 -11.07 3.13
N LEU A 264 -2.53 -12.28 3.47
CA LEU A 264 -1.78 -13.11 4.42
C LEU A 264 -0.44 -13.56 3.84
N ALA A 265 -0.35 -13.91 2.55
CA ALA A 265 0.92 -14.23 1.91
C ALA A 265 1.91 -13.06 2.02
N PHE A 266 1.46 -11.83 1.78
CA PHE A 266 2.29 -10.64 1.94
C PHE A 266 2.71 -10.38 3.39
N GLU A 267 1.86 -10.66 4.37
CA GLU A 267 2.23 -10.63 5.80
C GLU A 267 3.27 -11.72 6.15
N ARG A 268 3.28 -12.83 5.40
CA ARG A 268 4.26 -13.92 5.54
C ARG A 268 5.58 -13.65 4.82
N GLY A 269 5.72 -12.51 4.16
CA GLY A 269 6.94 -12.11 3.46
C GLY A 269 7.03 -12.60 2.02
N PHE A 270 5.96 -13.18 1.46
CA PHE A 270 5.91 -13.38 0.02
C PHE A 270 5.85 -12.02 -0.67
N SER A 271 6.63 -11.85 -1.74
CA SER A 271 6.68 -10.61 -2.52
C SER A 271 5.63 -10.58 -3.64
N GLN A 272 5.06 -11.72 -3.98
CA GLN A 272 4.11 -11.85 -5.10
C GLN A 272 3.13 -13.01 -4.88
N VAL A 273 1.97 -12.91 -5.53
CA VAL A 273 0.98 -13.98 -5.63
C VAL A 273 0.38 -13.96 -7.04
N VAL A 274 0.34 -15.11 -7.71
CA VAL A 274 -0.26 -15.24 -9.04
C VAL A 274 -1.74 -15.61 -8.91
N THR A 275 -2.63 -14.79 -9.48
CA THR A 275 -4.08 -15.03 -9.51
C THR A 275 -4.58 -15.13 -10.95
N ARG A 276 -5.81 -15.60 -11.18
CA ARG A 276 -6.41 -15.65 -12.53
C ARG A 276 -6.55 -14.27 -13.16
N ASN A 277 -6.67 -13.23 -12.34
CA ASN A 277 -6.74 -11.83 -12.78
C ASN A 277 -5.34 -11.22 -13.03
N GLY A 278 -4.29 -11.97 -12.73
CA GLY A 278 -2.91 -11.55 -12.95
C GLY A 278 -2.04 -11.69 -11.71
N LYS A 279 -0.79 -11.28 -11.88
CA LYS A 279 0.23 -11.30 -10.83
C LYS A 279 0.08 -10.07 -9.92
N VAL A 280 -0.11 -10.31 -8.64
CA VAL A 280 -0.13 -9.27 -7.61
C VAL A 280 1.25 -9.21 -6.97
N VAL A 281 1.86 -8.02 -6.93
CA VAL A 281 3.20 -7.82 -6.37
C VAL A 281 3.12 -6.85 -5.21
N ARG A 282 3.79 -7.16 -4.11
CA ARG A 282 3.98 -6.24 -2.99
C ARG A 282 5.07 -5.23 -3.35
N ILE A 283 4.70 -3.96 -3.37
CA ILE A 283 5.61 -2.84 -3.50
C ILE A 283 5.87 -2.21 -2.12
N ASP A 284 7.09 -1.72 -1.90
CA ASP A 284 7.45 -1.00 -0.68
C ASP A 284 7.09 0.49 -0.78
N ASP A 285 7.20 1.21 0.35
CA ASP A 285 6.80 2.60 0.45
C ASP A 285 7.65 3.54 -0.44
N THR A 286 8.92 3.20 -0.68
CA THR A 286 9.78 3.96 -1.60
C THR A 286 9.27 3.80 -3.03
N ALA A 287 9.02 2.57 -3.48
CA ALA A 287 8.43 2.31 -4.78
C ALA A 287 7.05 2.99 -4.95
N VAL A 288 6.21 3.00 -3.91
CA VAL A 288 4.93 3.75 -3.91
C VAL A 288 5.17 5.25 -4.15
N ALA A 289 6.16 5.84 -3.47
CA ALA A 289 6.52 7.24 -3.68
C ALA A 289 7.03 7.51 -5.11
N SER A 290 7.83 6.60 -5.69
CA SER A 290 8.28 6.71 -7.08
C SER A 290 7.12 6.58 -8.07
N PHE A 291 6.15 5.68 -7.81
CA PHE A 291 4.95 5.54 -8.63
C PHE A 291 4.10 6.82 -8.63
N LYS A 292 3.91 7.46 -7.46
CA LYS A 292 3.19 8.73 -7.39
C LYS A 292 3.91 9.86 -8.11
N ALA A 293 5.23 9.94 -8.00
CA ALA A 293 6.03 10.88 -8.79
C ALA A 293 5.86 10.64 -10.29
N GLN A 294 5.80 9.37 -10.71
CA GLN A 294 5.55 9.01 -12.10
C GLN A 294 4.13 9.40 -12.57
N LEU A 295 3.10 9.27 -11.72
CA LEU A 295 1.75 9.75 -12.01
C LEU A 295 1.70 11.28 -12.16
N ARG A 296 2.41 12.02 -11.30
CA ARG A 296 2.54 13.48 -11.46
C ARG A 296 3.23 13.86 -12.76
N ARG A 297 4.32 13.18 -13.13
CA ARG A 297 4.99 13.38 -14.43
C ARG A 297 4.06 13.12 -15.61
N PHE A 298 3.19 12.11 -15.50
CA PHE A 298 2.16 11.86 -16.51
C PHE A 298 1.21 13.05 -16.62
N GLU A 299 0.71 13.54 -15.49
CA GLU A 299 -0.21 14.69 -15.45
C GLU A 299 0.44 15.97 -15.99
N GLU A 300 1.70 16.24 -15.64
CA GLU A 300 2.47 17.37 -16.17
C GLU A 300 2.66 17.26 -17.69
N LYS A 301 2.93 16.06 -18.21
CA LYS A 301 3.13 15.81 -19.64
C LYS A 301 1.85 15.93 -20.45
N PHE A 302 0.74 15.35 -19.97
CA PHE A 302 -0.49 15.19 -20.74
C PHE A 302 -1.65 16.09 -20.29
N GLY A 303 -1.48 16.83 -19.20
CA GLY A 303 -2.46 17.79 -18.68
C GLY A 303 -3.70 17.14 -18.04
N ARG A 304 -3.66 15.84 -17.72
CA ARG A 304 -4.75 15.08 -17.11
C ARG A 304 -4.24 13.85 -16.35
N PRO A 305 -4.99 13.33 -15.36
CA PRO A 305 -4.67 12.05 -14.74
C PRO A 305 -4.73 10.90 -15.77
N PRO A 306 -3.97 9.80 -15.55
CA PRO A 306 -4.05 8.62 -16.39
C PRO A 306 -5.41 7.93 -16.23
N GLY A 307 -5.98 7.50 -17.35
CA GLY A 307 -7.16 6.63 -17.38
C GLY A 307 -6.78 5.16 -17.20
N PRO A 308 -7.78 4.25 -17.12
CA PRO A 308 -7.55 2.83 -16.87
C PRO A 308 -6.63 2.13 -17.89
N ASP A 309 -6.61 2.62 -19.13
CA ASP A 309 -5.84 2.04 -20.24
C ASP A 309 -4.54 2.81 -20.53
N ASP A 310 -4.26 3.91 -19.81
CA ASP A 310 -3.05 4.70 -20.04
C ASP A 310 -1.83 4.04 -19.38
N PRO A 311 -0.66 4.03 -20.05
CA PRO A 311 0.55 3.51 -19.45
C PRO A 311 1.13 4.49 -18.43
N VAL A 312 1.29 4.02 -17.19
CA VAL A 312 1.98 4.79 -16.13
C VAL A 312 3.45 5.05 -16.50
N PHE A 313 4.12 4.06 -17.10
CA PHE A 313 5.45 4.24 -17.68
C PHE A 313 5.29 4.54 -19.17
N PHE A 314 5.44 5.81 -19.54
CA PHE A 314 5.18 6.30 -20.89
C PHE A 314 6.46 6.76 -21.60
N ASP A 315 6.39 6.81 -22.93
CA ASP A 315 7.42 7.43 -23.77
C ASP A 315 7.40 8.96 -23.57
N PRO A 316 8.45 9.56 -22.99
CA PRO A 316 8.47 11.00 -22.71
C PRO A 316 8.47 11.85 -23.98
N ASP A 317 8.87 11.29 -25.13
CA ASP A 317 8.92 11.99 -26.40
C ASP A 317 7.60 11.88 -27.19
N ALA A 318 6.68 11.03 -26.73
CA ALA A 318 5.38 10.87 -27.37
C ALA A 318 4.44 12.05 -27.10
N GLU A 319 3.62 12.38 -28.10
CA GLU A 319 2.56 13.39 -27.97
C GLU A 319 1.32 12.84 -27.23
N THR A 320 1.13 11.52 -27.26
CA THR A 320 0.03 10.82 -26.59
C THR A 320 0.56 9.72 -25.66
N PRO A 321 -0.17 9.39 -24.57
CA PRO A 321 0.23 8.31 -23.68
C PRO A 321 0.43 6.99 -24.43
N GLN A 322 1.66 6.51 -24.48
CA GLN A 322 2.01 5.24 -25.09
C GLN A 322 3.24 4.66 -24.39
N LEU A 323 3.31 3.33 -24.37
CA LEU A 323 4.49 2.64 -23.85
C LEU A 323 5.72 2.98 -24.70
N PRO A 324 6.91 3.14 -24.10
CA PRO A 324 8.14 3.19 -24.87
C PRO A 324 8.31 1.90 -25.67
N SER A 325 8.89 2.00 -26.87
CA SER A 325 9.14 0.80 -27.67
C SER A 325 10.07 -0.16 -26.93
N LEU A 326 9.78 -1.47 -26.96
CA LEU A 326 10.60 -2.48 -26.27
C LEU A 326 12.09 -2.37 -26.62
N ARG A 327 12.39 -2.13 -27.90
CA ARG A 327 13.76 -1.93 -28.36
C ARG A 327 14.42 -0.69 -27.72
N SER A 328 13.67 0.39 -27.55
CA SER A 328 14.16 1.60 -26.87
C SER A 328 14.45 1.30 -25.40
N VAL A 329 13.56 0.58 -24.72
CA VAL A 329 13.74 0.18 -23.31
C VAL A 329 14.96 -0.72 -23.15
N GLU A 330 15.13 -1.73 -24.01
CA GLU A 330 16.29 -2.62 -23.97
C GLU A 330 17.60 -1.87 -24.23
N THR A 331 17.61 -0.94 -25.21
CA THR A 331 18.81 -0.17 -25.56
C THR A 331 19.18 0.79 -24.43
N GLN A 332 18.23 1.57 -23.93
CA GLN A 332 18.42 2.48 -22.80
C GLN A 332 18.79 1.74 -21.52
N GLY A 333 18.23 0.55 -21.30
CA GLY A 333 18.57 -0.33 -20.19
C GLY A 333 20.04 -0.72 -20.24
N VAL A 334 20.52 -1.22 -21.39
CA VAL A 334 21.95 -1.57 -21.57
C VAL A 334 22.86 -0.36 -21.39
N GLU A 335 22.55 0.77 -22.03
CA GLU A 335 23.33 2.01 -21.93
C GLU A 335 23.43 2.49 -20.48
N LEU A 336 22.33 2.38 -19.71
CA LEU A 336 22.32 2.70 -18.29
C LEU A 336 23.23 1.76 -17.51
N LEU A 337 23.09 0.44 -17.70
CA LEU A 337 23.90 -0.55 -16.98
C LEU A 337 25.41 -0.40 -17.30
N GLU A 338 25.76 -0.03 -18.53
CA GLU A 338 27.13 0.33 -18.93
C GLU A 338 27.62 1.60 -18.23
N THR A 339 26.78 2.65 -18.19
CA THR A 339 27.12 3.94 -17.59
C THR A 339 27.38 3.85 -16.09
N ILE A 340 26.60 3.02 -15.38
CA ILE A 340 26.78 2.82 -13.94
C ILE A 340 27.94 1.87 -13.61
N GLY A 341 28.57 1.29 -14.64
CA GLY A 341 29.77 0.47 -14.49
C GLY A 341 29.51 -0.99 -14.08
N LEU A 342 28.34 -1.56 -14.40
CA LEU A 342 28.12 -2.98 -14.18
C LEU A 342 29.02 -3.84 -15.07
N SER A 343 29.32 -5.04 -14.58
CA SER A 343 30.15 -6.00 -15.32
C SER A 343 29.49 -6.43 -16.63
N ALA A 344 30.32 -6.69 -17.64
CA ALA A 344 29.84 -7.12 -18.95
C ALA A 344 29.02 -8.44 -18.89
N ALA A 345 29.30 -9.31 -17.93
CA ALA A 345 28.53 -10.54 -17.75
C ALA A 345 27.11 -10.27 -17.21
N TRP A 346 26.94 -9.27 -16.33
CA TRP A 346 25.62 -8.84 -15.85
C TRP A 346 24.80 -8.18 -16.96
N ILE A 347 25.45 -7.34 -17.78
CA ILE A 347 24.82 -6.71 -18.94
C ILE A 347 24.42 -7.78 -19.97
N PHE A 348 25.27 -8.80 -20.17
CA PHE A 348 24.94 -9.95 -21.02
C PHE A 348 23.75 -10.74 -20.48
N ALA A 349 23.76 -11.07 -19.18
CA ALA A 349 22.66 -11.77 -18.53
C ALA A 349 21.34 -11.01 -18.69
N TYR A 350 21.32 -9.71 -18.36
CA TYR A 350 20.17 -8.82 -18.57
C TYR A 350 19.58 -8.91 -19.98
N ARG A 351 20.42 -8.95 -21.02
CA ARG A 351 19.95 -9.04 -22.41
C ARG A 351 19.37 -10.42 -22.75
N GLU A 352 20.06 -11.48 -22.34
CA GLU A 352 19.64 -12.86 -22.62
C GLU A 352 18.33 -13.21 -21.90
N THR A 353 18.14 -12.69 -20.69
CA THR A 353 16.95 -12.90 -19.86
C THR A 353 15.87 -11.83 -20.07
N LYS A 354 15.97 -11.04 -21.15
CA LYS A 354 14.97 -10.03 -21.56
C LYS A 354 14.64 -9.00 -20.48
N GLY A 355 15.67 -8.50 -19.82
CA GLY A 355 15.57 -7.40 -18.88
C GLY A 355 15.42 -7.82 -17.41
N LEU A 356 15.57 -9.11 -17.10
CA LEU A 356 15.61 -9.57 -15.71
C LEU A 356 16.77 -8.88 -14.97
N LEU A 357 16.56 -8.45 -13.73
CA LEU A 357 17.61 -8.02 -12.81
C LEU A 357 17.28 -8.58 -11.42
N PRO A 358 18.28 -8.83 -10.56
CA PRO A 358 18.03 -9.06 -9.15
C PRO A 358 17.34 -7.84 -8.52
N ARG A 359 16.49 -8.11 -7.54
CA ARG A 359 15.86 -7.08 -6.69
C ARG A 359 16.95 -6.42 -5.85
N LEU A 360 16.64 -5.25 -5.30
CA LEU A 360 17.61 -4.50 -4.48
C LEU A 360 18.05 -5.24 -3.22
N ASP A 361 17.34 -6.27 -2.75
CA ASP A 361 17.79 -7.13 -1.65
C ASP A 361 18.72 -8.28 -2.12
N GLY A 362 19.04 -8.35 -3.41
CA GLY A 362 19.86 -9.39 -4.03
C GLY A 362 19.08 -10.65 -4.43
N THR A 363 17.78 -10.71 -4.17
CA THR A 363 16.94 -11.86 -4.52
C THR A 363 16.36 -11.75 -5.92
N PHE A 364 15.97 -12.87 -6.52
CA PHE A 364 15.14 -12.89 -7.72
C PHE A 364 13.67 -13.12 -7.37
N LEU A 365 12.77 -12.88 -8.33
CA LEU A 365 11.34 -13.08 -8.14
C LEU A 365 10.98 -14.57 -7.97
N THR A 366 11.74 -15.46 -8.60
CA THR A 366 11.60 -16.91 -8.47
C THR A 366 12.98 -17.59 -8.49
N GLU A 367 13.06 -18.82 -7.98
CA GLU A 367 14.28 -19.64 -8.12
C GLU A 367 14.62 -19.92 -9.59
N ARG A 368 13.61 -19.97 -10.46
CA ARG A 368 13.80 -20.14 -11.91
C ARG A 368 14.47 -18.93 -12.53
N ASP A 369 14.02 -17.73 -12.18
CA ASP A 369 14.65 -16.48 -12.62
C ASP A 369 16.12 -16.40 -12.17
N ALA A 370 16.41 -16.80 -10.93
CA ALA A 370 17.78 -16.89 -10.43
C ALA A 370 18.62 -17.87 -11.26
N ALA A 371 18.09 -19.07 -11.53
CA ALA A 371 18.79 -20.08 -12.32
C ALA A 371 19.03 -19.63 -13.78
N GLU A 372 18.02 -19.02 -14.42
CA GLU A 372 18.15 -18.46 -15.78
C GLU A 372 19.22 -17.36 -15.85
N TRP A 373 19.26 -16.50 -14.83
CA TRP A 373 20.27 -15.45 -14.69
C TRP A 373 21.67 -16.02 -14.47
N GLU A 374 21.83 -16.93 -13.51
CA GLU A 374 23.10 -17.58 -13.19
C GLU A 374 23.67 -18.35 -14.39
N GLU A 375 22.82 -19.06 -15.13
CA GLU A 375 23.21 -19.73 -16.37
C GLU A 375 23.68 -18.72 -17.43
N ALA A 376 23.01 -17.59 -17.58
CA ALA A 376 23.43 -16.56 -18.53
C ALA A 376 24.78 -15.92 -18.17
N VAL A 377 25.02 -15.63 -16.88
CA VAL A 377 26.31 -15.15 -16.39
C VAL A 377 27.40 -16.20 -16.63
N ALA A 378 27.17 -17.46 -16.26
CA ALA A 378 28.13 -18.54 -16.46
C ALA A 378 28.50 -18.74 -17.94
N ARG A 379 27.50 -18.73 -18.84
CA ARG A 379 27.73 -18.80 -20.30
C ARG A 379 28.64 -17.69 -20.80
N TYR A 380 28.46 -16.45 -20.33
CA TYR A 380 29.33 -15.34 -20.71
C TYR A 380 30.76 -15.56 -20.22
N THR A 381 30.92 -15.92 -18.94
CA THR A 381 32.24 -16.12 -18.34
C THR A 381 33.02 -17.23 -19.03
N GLU A 382 32.36 -18.34 -19.38
CA GLU A 382 32.97 -19.44 -20.15
C GLU A 382 33.39 -19.01 -21.55
N GLN A 383 32.58 -18.21 -22.25
CA GLN A 383 32.86 -17.75 -23.61
C GLN A 383 33.93 -16.67 -23.68
N ALA A 384 34.00 -15.82 -22.66
CA ALA A 384 34.90 -14.67 -22.61
C ALA A 384 36.28 -15.00 -21.99
N ASP A 385 36.51 -16.23 -21.52
CA ASP A 385 37.68 -16.62 -20.69
C ASP A 385 37.91 -15.61 -19.54
N GLY A 386 36.79 -15.15 -18.97
CA GLY A 386 36.74 -14.03 -18.02
C GLY A 386 36.69 -14.49 -16.58
N GLU A 387 36.91 -13.54 -15.66
CA GLU A 387 36.65 -13.76 -14.23
C GLU A 387 35.14 -13.71 -13.95
N VAL A 388 34.66 -14.57 -13.04
CA VAL A 388 33.27 -14.51 -12.57
C VAL A 388 33.12 -13.20 -11.80
N PRO A 389 32.23 -12.28 -12.22
CA PRO A 389 32.05 -11.03 -11.50
C PRO A 389 31.51 -11.29 -10.09
N ASP A 390 32.01 -10.55 -9.11
CA ASP A 390 31.47 -10.59 -7.76
C ASP A 390 30.03 -10.08 -7.76
N PHE A 391 29.12 -10.89 -7.22
CA PHE A 391 27.70 -10.58 -7.21
C PHE A 391 27.39 -9.39 -6.30
N GLU A 392 28.04 -9.30 -5.14
CA GLU A 392 27.77 -8.24 -4.17
C GLU A 392 28.32 -6.89 -4.65
N ASP A 393 29.47 -6.87 -5.34
CA ASP A 393 30.01 -5.65 -5.95
C ASP A 393 29.03 -5.06 -6.98
N ASN A 394 28.49 -5.89 -7.88
CA ASN A 394 27.50 -5.46 -8.87
C ASN A 394 26.16 -5.07 -8.22
N MET A 395 25.75 -5.77 -7.16
CA MET A 395 24.58 -5.39 -6.36
C MET A 395 24.75 -4.03 -5.68
N GLU A 396 25.93 -3.73 -5.15
CA GLU A 396 26.23 -2.44 -4.54
C GLU A 396 26.13 -1.31 -5.56
N ILE A 397 26.65 -1.51 -6.78
CA ILE A 397 26.52 -0.56 -7.89
C ILE A 397 25.05 -0.31 -8.22
N LEU A 398 24.24 -1.36 -8.38
CA LEU A 398 22.81 -1.23 -8.66
C LEU A 398 22.06 -0.48 -7.56
N ARG A 399 22.25 -0.87 -6.29
CA ARG A 399 21.59 -0.21 -5.14
C ARG A 399 21.96 1.26 -5.06
N THR A 400 23.24 1.57 -5.21
CA THR A 400 23.77 2.95 -5.16
C THR A 400 23.12 3.80 -6.24
N ASN A 401 23.06 3.30 -7.48
CA ASN A 401 22.47 4.07 -8.58
C ASN A 401 20.95 4.26 -8.41
N PHE A 402 20.22 3.22 -7.99
CA PHE A 402 18.79 3.31 -7.73
C PHE A 402 18.48 4.34 -6.65
N LEU A 403 19.16 4.27 -5.50
CA LEU A 403 18.90 5.17 -4.38
C LEU A 403 19.35 6.60 -4.67
N ALA A 404 20.45 6.79 -5.43
CA ALA A 404 20.83 8.12 -5.92
C ALA A 404 19.73 8.74 -6.80
N ARG A 405 19.08 7.95 -7.66
CA ARG A 405 17.95 8.42 -8.49
C ARG A 405 16.71 8.82 -7.69
N GLU A 406 16.42 8.15 -6.58
CA GLU A 406 15.36 8.58 -5.65
C GLU A 406 15.67 9.96 -5.06
N VAL A 407 16.93 10.19 -4.63
CA VAL A 407 17.36 11.51 -4.12
C VAL A 407 17.30 12.59 -5.20
N MET A 408 17.73 12.27 -6.43
CA MET A 408 17.62 13.19 -7.57
C MET A 408 16.16 13.51 -7.91
N THR A 409 15.27 12.51 -7.84
CA THR A 409 13.84 12.70 -8.06
C THR A 409 13.26 13.60 -6.97
N ALA A 410 13.65 13.44 -5.71
CA ALA A 410 13.22 14.32 -4.62
C ALA A 410 13.68 15.78 -4.81
N ALA A 411 14.87 15.97 -5.40
CA ALA A 411 15.38 17.30 -5.73
C ALA A 411 14.56 18.00 -6.82
N GLN A 412 13.93 17.23 -7.72
CA GLN A 412 13.13 17.74 -8.84
C GLN A 412 11.64 17.83 -8.50
N ASP A 413 11.14 16.93 -7.65
CA ASP A 413 9.75 16.81 -7.21
C ASP A 413 9.64 17.00 -5.69
N PRO A 414 9.23 18.20 -5.22
CA PRO A 414 9.08 18.48 -3.80
C PRO A 414 8.09 17.56 -3.08
N GLU A 415 7.07 17.03 -3.76
CA GLU A 415 6.13 16.09 -3.13
C GLU A 415 6.79 14.74 -2.88
N HIS A 416 7.58 14.24 -3.83
CA HIS A 416 8.37 13.02 -3.62
C HIS A 416 9.36 13.20 -2.45
N GLY A 417 9.99 14.37 -2.34
CA GLY A 417 10.82 14.72 -1.18
C GLY A 417 10.06 14.66 0.16
N ARG A 418 8.81 15.13 0.22
CA ARG A 418 7.95 14.98 1.42
C ARG A 418 7.69 13.52 1.77
N GLU A 419 7.45 12.69 0.76
CA GLU A 419 7.19 11.26 0.96
C GLU A 419 8.42 10.54 1.50
N LEU A 420 9.61 10.79 0.94
CA LEU A 420 10.86 10.21 1.45
C LEU A 420 11.17 10.66 2.88
N VAL A 421 10.94 11.94 3.22
CA VAL A 421 11.07 12.44 4.60
C VAL A 421 10.13 11.69 5.54
N ALA A 422 8.86 11.50 5.16
CA ALA A 422 7.89 10.78 5.97
C ALA A 422 8.25 9.30 6.16
N ILE A 423 8.84 8.67 5.14
CA ILE A 423 9.38 7.30 5.21
C ILE A 423 10.53 7.25 6.23
N LEU A 424 11.51 8.15 6.13
CA LEU A 424 12.67 8.19 7.03
C LEU A 424 12.29 8.55 8.49
N ASP A 425 11.28 9.40 8.70
CA ASP A 425 10.90 9.88 10.03
C ASP A 425 10.01 8.91 10.84
N GLY A 426 9.32 7.95 10.21
CA GLY A 426 8.38 7.16 10.99
C GLY A 426 7.62 6.02 10.34
N ARG A 427 7.99 5.53 9.15
CA ARG A 427 7.24 4.43 8.51
C ARG A 427 8.20 3.40 7.92
N SER A 428 8.01 2.14 8.31
CA SER A 428 8.73 0.97 7.80
C SER A 428 8.98 1.04 6.29
N GLY A 429 10.20 0.81 5.82
CA GLY A 429 10.52 0.78 4.38
C GLY A 429 11.72 1.64 3.97
N GLY A 430 12.17 2.57 4.83
CA GLY A 430 13.31 3.45 4.55
C GLY A 430 14.70 2.86 4.83
N GLU A 431 14.84 1.58 5.16
CA GLU A 431 16.11 1.00 5.65
C GLU A 431 17.25 1.07 4.61
N LEU A 432 16.94 0.76 3.35
CA LEU A 432 17.91 0.84 2.25
C LEU A 432 18.32 2.29 1.98
N LEU A 433 17.36 3.21 1.90
CA LEU A 433 17.62 4.63 1.69
C LEU A 433 18.40 5.24 2.86
N GLY A 434 18.01 4.93 4.10
CA GLY A 434 18.73 5.35 5.30
C GLY A 434 20.17 4.84 5.32
N SER A 435 20.38 3.55 5.05
CA SER A 435 21.72 2.95 4.99
C SER A 435 22.60 3.57 3.89
N PHE A 436 21.99 3.93 2.75
CA PHE A 436 22.68 4.63 1.68
C PHE A 436 23.09 6.06 2.07
N LEU A 437 22.18 6.82 2.69
CA LEU A 437 22.46 8.16 3.19
C LEU A 437 23.53 8.14 4.29
N ASP A 438 23.48 7.17 5.19
CA ASP A 438 24.50 6.95 6.24
C ASP A 438 25.88 6.67 5.63
N ARG A 439 25.94 5.94 4.51
CA ARG A 439 27.18 5.66 3.78
C ARG A 439 27.71 6.90 3.05
N MET A 440 26.81 7.71 2.49
CA MET A 440 27.17 8.98 1.83
C MET A 440 27.59 10.07 2.82
N THR A 441 27.16 9.98 4.08
CA THR A 441 27.33 11.02 5.09
C THR A 441 28.77 11.56 5.17
N PRO A 442 29.84 10.75 5.27
CA PRO A 442 31.21 11.27 5.34
C PRO A 442 31.63 12.09 4.11
N SER A 443 31.20 11.69 2.90
CA SER A 443 31.47 12.44 1.68
C SER A 443 30.68 13.75 1.63
N LEU A 444 29.44 13.74 2.11
CA LEU A 444 28.64 14.97 2.23
C LEU A 444 29.24 15.93 3.27
N GLU A 445 29.82 15.43 4.38
CA GLU A 445 30.53 16.26 5.36
C GLU A 445 31.71 16.99 4.73
N GLU A 446 32.55 16.26 3.98
CA GLU A 446 33.69 16.83 3.26
C GLU A 446 33.21 17.92 2.28
N LEU A 447 32.17 17.63 1.49
CA LEU A 447 31.60 18.59 0.54
C LEU A 447 31.00 19.83 1.22
N VAL A 448 30.33 19.67 2.37
CA VAL A 448 29.81 20.80 3.15
C VAL A 448 30.95 21.64 3.74
N GLN A 449 32.05 21.02 4.14
CA GLN A 449 33.24 21.74 4.62
C GLN A 449 33.91 22.54 3.50
N GLU A 450 33.94 21.98 2.29
CA GLU A 450 34.47 22.64 1.10
C GLU A 450 33.56 23.76 0.58
N ASP A 451 32.24 23.55 0.62
CA ASP A 451 31.23 24.52 0.20
C ASP A 451 30.07 24.64 1.20
N PRO A 452 30.18 25.56 2.19
CA PRO A 452 29.13 25.79 3.17
C PRO A 452 27.78 26.24 2.59
N SER A 453 27.74 26.79 1.36
CA SER A 453 26.49 27.22 0.72
C SER A 453 25.55 26.06 0.41
N LEU A 454 26.08 24.82 0.40
CA LEU A 454 25.29 23.60 0.26
C LEU A 454 24.24 23.47 1.37
N LEU A 455 24.55 23.95 2.58
CA LEU A 455 23.62 23.93 3.71
C LEU A 455 22.46 24.92 3.55
N ASP A 456 22.69 26.05 2.88
CA ASP A 456 21.63 27.00 2.58
C ASP A 456 20.62 26.39 1.60
N SER A 457 21.11 25.77 0.52
CA SER A 457 20.26 25.02 -0.42
C SER A 457 19.55 23.84 0.26
N ALA A 458 20.25 23.09 1.11
CA ALA A 458 19.63 22.00 1.87
C ALA A 458 18.52 22.51 2.80
N ALA A 459 18.70 23.68 3.42
CA ALA A 459 17.69 24.29 4.27
C ALA A 459 16.43 24.70 3.48
N GLU A 460 16.56 25.04 2.19
CA GLU A 460 15.42 25.32 1.31
C GLU A 460 14.63 24.05 0.97
N PHE A 461 15.32 22.96 0.60
CA PHE A 461 14.69 21.65 0.40
C PHE A 461 14.00 21.16 1.68
N ALA A 462 14.70 21.24 2.82
CA ALA A 462 14.15 20.87 4.12
C ALA A 462 12.89 21.66 4.47
N ARG A 463 12.86 22.97 4.18
CA ARG A 463 11.67 23.80 4.37
C ARG A 463 10.52 23.36 3.46
N ALA A 464 10.80 23.03 2.19
CA ALA A 464 9.80 22.62 1.22
C ALA A 464 9.17 21.25 1.56
N TRP A 465 9.96 20.34 2.16
CA TRP A 465 9.52 18.98 2.46
C TRP A 465 8.97 18.79 3.88
N GLY A 466 9.66 19.29 4.90
CA GLY A 466 9.29 19.09 6.30
C GLY A 466 9.01 20.37 7.08
N GLY A 467 8.87 21.50 6.37
CA GLY A 467 8.59 22.79 6.97
C GLY A 467 9.72 23.30 7.87
N ALA A 468 9.37 24.20 8.79
CA ALA A 468 10.35 24.79 9.72
C ALA A 468 11.03 23.74 10.62
N THR A 469 10.36 22.64 10.92
CA THR A 469 10.88 21.56 11.76
C THR A 469 12.09 20.88 11.10
N LEU A 470 11.96 20.45 9.85
CA LEU A 470 13.05 19.81 9.12
C LEU A 470 14.15 20.82 8.76
N GLN A 471 13.79 22.05 8.41
CA GLN A 471 14.78 23.11 8.21
C GLN A 471 15.66 23.32 9.46
N ASN A 472 15.06 23.36 10.65
CA ASN A 472 15.82 23.51 11.89
C ASN A 472 16.74 22.30 12.14
N ARG A 473 16.32 21.08 11.78
CA ARG A 473 17.17 19.88 11.86
C ARG A 473 18.43 20.02 10.99
N VAL A 474 18.31 20.51 9.75
CA VAL A 474 19.47 20.83 8.89
C VAL A 474 20.35 21.93 9.49
N SER A 475 19.77 22.98 10.09
CA SER A 475 20.56 24.03 10.76
C SER A 475 21.31 23.54 12.00
N VAL A 476 20.75 22.55 12.72
CA VAL A 476 21.43 21.89 13.84
C VAL A 476 22.62 21.07 13.32
N LEU A 477 22.45 20.32 12.22
CA LEU A 477 23.56 19.61 11.55
C LEU A 477 24.68 20.58 11.14
N ALA A 478 24.34 21.73 10.58
CA ALA A 478 25.31 22.78 10.19
C ALA A 478 26.15 23.33 11.36
N SER A 479 25.61 23.31 12.58
CA SER A 479 26.25 23.89 13.77
C SER A 479 27.23 22.93 14.46
N ALA A 480 27.24 21.65 14.07
CA ALA A 480 28.12 20.60 14.58
C ALA A 480 28.65 19.71 13.44
N PRO A 481 29.45 20.26 12.49
CA PRO A 481 29.85 19.56 11.27
C PRO A 481 30.79 18.35 11.50
N SER A 482 31.32 18.15 12.71
CA SER A 482 32.09 16.96 13.10
C SER A 482 31.24 15.88 13.78
N ASP A 483 29.92 16.10 13.84
CA ASP A 483 28.90 15.26 14.46
C ASP A 483 27.62 15.40 13.63
N LEU A 484 27.64 15.06 12.32
CA LEU A 484 26.38 14.66 11.69
C LEU A 484 25.91 13.44 12.48
N ASP A 485 25.05 13.67 13.48
CA ASP A 485 24.50 12.58 14.28
C ASP A 485 23.81 11.67 13.26
N ARG A 486 24.32 10.44 13.12
CA ARG A 486 23.87 9.39 12.19
C ARG A 486 22.39 8.97 12.37
N LYS A 487 21.63 9.78 13.09
CA LYS A 487 20.25 9.55 13.51
C LYS A 487 19.26 10.47 12.80
N ASP A 488 19.71 11.51 12.11
CA ASP A 488 18.82 12.41 11.38
C ASP A 488 18.94 12.23 9.86
N THR A 489 18.58 11.04 9.39
CA THR A 489 18.63 10.64 7.97
C THR A 489 17.77 11.54 7.07
N ALA A 490 16.65 12.08 7.56
CA ALA A 490 15.82 13.00 6.79
C ALA A 490 16.49 14.36 6.54
N ALA A 491 17.31 14.84 7.48
CA ALA A 491 18.09 16.06 7.27
C ALA A 491 19.30 15.80 6.34
N VAL A 492 19.94 14.63 6.43
CA VAL A 492 20.98 14.20 5.48
C VAL A 492 20.43 14.07 4.05
N LEU A 493 19.19 13.59 3.88
CA LEU A 493 18.51 13.55 2.58
C LEU A 493 18.45 14.93 1.91
N ALA A 494 18.13 15.99 2.67
CA ALA A 494 18.07 17.35 2.14
C ALA A 494 19.45 17.86 1.68
N VAL A 495 20.52 17.49 2.38
CA VAL A 495 21.91 17.80 1.98
C VAL A 495 22.28 17.03 0.71
N ALA A 496 21.95 15.74 0.63
CA ALA A 496 22.20 14.92 -0.55
C ALA A 496 21.47 15.46 -1.79
N ALA A 497 20.21 15.87 -1.65
CA ALA A 497 19.45 16.47 -2.76
C ALA A 497 20.00 17.82 -3.20
N ALA A 498 20.44 18.67 -2.26
CA ALA A 498 21.13 19.91 -2.60
C ALA A 498 22.41 19.65 -3.41
N PHE A 499 23.16 18.58 -3.06
CA PHE A 499 24.34 18.16 -3.80
C PHE A 499 23.97 17.73 -5.22
N PHE A 500 23.02 16.80 -5.37
CA PHE A 500 22.61 16.29 -6.69
C PHE A 500 22.02 17.39 -7.58
N ALA A 501 21.18 18.27 -7.04
CA ALA A 501 20.58 19.37 -7.80
C ALA A 501 21.63 20.26 -8.46
N ARG A 502 22.73 20.55 -7.75
CA ARG A 502 23.82 21.39 -8.26
C ARG A 502 24.62 20.71 -9.37
N HIS A 503 24.83 19.40 -9.26
CA HIS A 503 25.56 18.62 -10.26
C HIS A 503 24.74 18.39 -11.54
N THR A 504 23.41 18.20 -11.42
CA THR A 504 22.53 18.11 -12.59
C THR A 504 22.40 19.44 -13.34
N ALA A 505 22.49 20.57 -12.64
CA ALA A 505 22.45 21.90 -13.26
C ALA A 505 23.72 22.25 -14.04
N THR A 506 24.86 21.63 -13.71
CA THR A 506 26.15 21.91 -14.38
C THR A 506 26.38 21.07 -15.64
N GLU A 507 25.62 20.00 -15.86
CA GLU A 507 25.67 19.19 -17.10
C GLU A 507 24.69 19.68 -18.19
N SER A 508 23.84 20.66 -17.88
CA SER A 508 22.84 21.24 -18.81
C SER A 508 23.28 22.58 -19.43
N ASP A 509 24.46 23.10 -19.05
CA ASP A 509 25.15 24.28 -19.62
C ASP A 509 26.39 23.82 -20.42
#